data_AF-A0A1I1WKB7-F1
#
_entry.id   AF-A0A1I1WKB7-F1
#
_cell.length_a   1.000
_cell.length_b   1.000
_cell.length_c   1.000
_cell.angle_alpha   90.00
_cell.angle_beta   90.00
_cell.angle_gamma   90.00
#
_symmetry.space_group_name_H-M   'P 1'
#
loop_
_entity.id
_entity.type
_entity.pdbx_description
1 polymer ?
#
loop_
_entity_poly.entity_id
_entity_poly.type
_entity_poly.pdbx_seq_one_letter_code
_entity_poly.pdbx_strand_id
1 'polypeptide(L)'
;MSEFDALPAEERRAWLLERLGALLRAADWQHFVCTPIVLPRPEFFPDRFTRSAAGVLRLVRRLFRYADLELGAEVELYEGRPPAPEGPTALGATHHHEGAAGLFLGIDGGVARFGADLALLDDPDGITATLAHEVAHAYRSHHALCVADHELEEELTDLTAVFLGFGVLSANAALRHRSEQLHDGTFRSRWSVQRLGYLSPQELCFVLAAQIHVRGAGREAALACLGTNQASYLRAALRWLERERPALASELGLPPRASWPPPDSVATLTRALDDTHDELERDEPLAPTSPEKVSNAGRAVFRVWRRSRADQAVLALPVAVAGLLACVGAAMIHDAWIAVVAVATGLAIHLLGRRRRPRCSEPECQALLTRAAATCPGCGGTIAGDIERAEQRLAAAEGLRLRSGE
;
A
#
# COMPACT_ATOMS: atom_id res chain seq x y z
N MET A 1 10.38 -20.04 10.31
CA MET A 1 9.21 -19.69 11.14
C MET A 1 8.52 -20.99 11.48
N SER A 2 8.38 -21.33 12.77
CA SER A 2 7.62 -22.53 13.16
C SER A 2 6.13 -22.33 12.85
N GLU A 3 5.35 -23.40 12.75
CA GLU A 3 3.89 -23.28 12.55
C GLU A 3 3.22 -22.51 13.70
N PHE A 4 3.73 -22.65 14.92
CA PHE A 4 3.25 -21.91 16.10
C PHE A 4 3.52 -20.41 16.00
N ASP A 5 4.66 -19.99 15.44
CA ASP A 5 4.95 -18.56 15.23
C ASP A 5 4.14 -17.94 14.08
N ALA A 6 3.60 -18.78 13.21
CA ALA A 6 2.87 -18.38 12.00
C ALA A 6 1.36 -18.22 12.21
N LEU A 7 0.83 -18.69 13.34
CA LEU A 7 -0.58 -18.62 13.69
C LEU A 7 -0.81 -17.52 14.75
N PRO A 8 -1.99 -16.86 14.76
CA PRO A 8 -2.40 -16.07 15.93
C PRO A 8 -2.46 -16.94 17.19
N ALA A 9 -2.38 -16.32 18.37
CA ALA A 9 -2.59 -17.01 19.65
C ALA A 9 -3.94 -17.74 19.69
N GLU A 10 -4.08 -18.78 20.51
CA GLU A 10 -5.28 -19.62 20.53
C GLU A 10 -6.56 -18.86 20.85
N GLU A 11 -6.48 -17.98 21.84
CA GLU A 11 -7.57 -17.11 22.26
C GLU A 11 -7.98 -16.16 21.12
N ARG A 12 -7.00 -15.67 20.36
CA ARG A 12 -7.26 -14.82 19.19
C ARG A 12 -7.89 -15.60 18.04
N ARG A 13 -7.44 -16.84 17.77
CA ARG A 13 -8.10 -17.71 16.78
C ARG A 13 -9.56 -17.96 17.15
N ALA A 14 -9.84 -18.27 18.42
CA ALA A 14 -11.20 -18.48 18.91
C ALA A 14 -12.06 -17.22 18.75
N TRP A 15 -11.53 -16.06 19.17
CA TRP A 15 -12.21 -14.78 19.04
C TRP A 15 -12.51 -14.41 17.58
N LEU A 16 -11.56 -14.60 16.66
CA LEU A 16 -11.76 -14.30 15.24
C LEU A 16 -12.87 -15.16 14.63
N LEU A 17 -12.91 -16.45 14.94
CA LEU A 17 -13.97 -17.34 14.44
C LEU A 17 -15.33 -17.01 15.07
N GLU A 18 -15.35 -16.64 16.35
CA GLU A 18 -16.57 -16.19 17.04
C GLU A 18 -17.13 -14.92 16.39
N ARG A 19 -16.28 -13.91 16.15
CA ARG A 19 -16.67 -12.65 15.52
C ARG A 19 -17.07 -12.83 14.06
N LEU A 20 -16.38 -13.69 13.31
CA LEU A 20 -16.79 -14.05 11.96
C LEU A 20 -18.16 -14.73 11.95
N GLY A 21 -18.41 -15.67 12.87
CA GLY A 21 -19.73 -16.29 13.02
C GLY A 21 -20.81 -15.28 13.40
N ALA A 22 -20.49 -14.30 14.26
CA ALA A 22 -21.43 -13.22 14.61
C ALA A 22 -21.76 -12.34 13.40
N LEU A 23 -20.76 -11.97 12.59
CA LEU A 23 -20.97 -11.22 11.36
C LEU A 23 -21.84 -12.01 10.37
N LEU A 24 -21.56 -13.30 10.16
CA LEU A 24 -22.35 -14.16 9.27
C LEU A 24 -23.82 -14.31 9.68
N ARG A 25 -24.13 -14.17 10.98
CA ARG A 25 -25.52 -14.20 11.48
C ARG A 25 -26.22 -12.85 11.35
N ALA A 26 -25.47 -11.76 11.40
CA ALA A 26 -26.01 -10.40 11.35
C ALA A 26 -26.10 -9.85 9.92
N ALA A 27 -25.22 -10.31 9.03
CA ALA A 27 -25.15 -9.96 7.62
C ALA A 27 -25.66 -11.10 6.73
N ASP A 28 -25.73 -10.86 5.42
CA ASP A 28 -26.06 -11.91 4.46
C ASP A 28 -24.88 -12.88 4.29
N TRP A 29 -25.01 -14.08 4.86
CA TRP A 29 -24.01 -15.14 4.73
C TRP A 29 -23.75 -15.55 3.28
N GLN A 30 -24.71 -15.32 2.35
CA GLN A 30 -24.53 -15.64 0.94
C GLN A 30 -23.36 -14.86 0.35
N HIS A 31 -23.23 -13.59 0.73
CA HIS A 31 -22.10 -12.74 0.36
C HIS A 31 -20.76 -13.40 0.72
N PHE A 32 -20.65 -13.94 1.94
CA PHE A 32 -19.44 -14.62 2.39
C PHE A 32 -19.09 -15.87 1.59
N VAL A 33 -20.02 -16.53 0.92
CA VAL A 33 -19.71 -17.74 0.13
C VAL A 33 -19.69 -17.48 -1.38
N CYS A 34 -20.33 -16.41 -1.87
CA CYS A 34 -20.50 -16.13 -3.30
C CYS A 34 -19.52 -15.08 -3.84
N THR A 35 -19.29 -14.00 -3.09
CA THR A 35 -18.45 -12.88 -3.54
C THR A 35 -17.01 -13.34 -3.77
N PRO A 36 -16.34 -12.99 -4.89
CA PRO A 36 -14.97 -13.43 -5.13
C PRO A 36 -13.99 -12.89 -4.07
N ILE A 37 -12.90 -13.63 -3.83
CA ILE A 37 -11.74 -13.04 -3.14
C ILE A 37 -11.11 -12.06 -4.12
N VAL A 38 -11.15 -10.77 -3.78
CA VAL A 38 -10.66 -9.68 -4.63
C VAL A 38 -9.14 -9.67 -4.61
N LEU A 39 -8.53 -9.69 -5.79
CA LEU A 39 -7.08 -9.76 -5.96
C LEU A 39 -6.57 -8.45 -6.55
N PRO A 40 -5.35 -8.01 -6.20
CA PRO A 40 -4.72 -6.82 -6.78
C PRO A 40 -4.23 -7.12 -8.22
N ARG A 41 -5.17 -7.37 -9.13
CA ARG A 41 -4.94 -7.70 -10.53
C ARG A 41 -5.87 -6.91 -11.44
N PRO A 42 -5.45 -6.59 -12.68
CA PRO A 42 -6.27 -5.84 -13.64
C PRO A 42 -7.64 -6.49 -13.89
N GLU A 43 -7.74 -7.82 -13.83
CA GLU A 43 -9.01 -8.54 -13.99
C GLU A 43 -10.07 -8.15 -12.95
N PHE A 44 -9.66 -7.68 -11.77
CA PHE A 44 -10.54 -7.23 -10.67
C PHE A 44 -10.66 -5.70 -10.63
N PHE A 45 -9.74 -4.98 -11.25
CA PHE A 45 -9.72 -3.53 -11.29
C PHE A 45 -9.50 -3.07 -12.74
N PRO A 46 -10.48 -3.27 -13.63
CA PRO A 46 -10.34 -2.91 -15.04
C PRO A 46 -10.45 -1.40 -15.27
N ASP A 47 -10.98 -0.66 -14.30
CA ASP A 47 -11.23 0.77 -14.41
C ASP A 47 -9.92 1.55 -14.33
N ARG A 48 -9.81 2.59 -15.16
CA ARG A 48 -8.62 3.44 -15.16
C ARG A 48 -8.59 4.28 -13.88
N PHE A 49 -7.58 4.05 -13.05
CA PHE A 49 -7.26 4.91 -11.91
C PHE A 49 -6.61 6.22 -12.38
N THR A 50 -7.10 7.34 -11.86
CA THR A 50 -6.52 8.67 -12.00
C THR A 50 -6.34 9.27 -10.61
N ARG A 51 -5.33 10.13 -10.43
CA ARG A 51 -5.10 10.84 -9.17
C ARG A 51 -6.06 12.02 -9.01
N SER A 52 -7.36 11.74 -9.13
CA SER A 52 -8.45 12.72 -9.07
C SER A 52 -9.59 12.16 -8.23
N ALA A 53 -10.48 13.05 -7.77
CA ALA A 53 -11.67 12.65 -7.00
C ALA A 53 -12.50 11.63 -7.78
N ALA A 54 -12.66 11.82 -9.09
CA ALA A 54 -13.34 10.86 -9.96
C ALA A 54 -12.63 9.51 -10.06
N GLY A 55 -11.29 9.49 -10.07
CA GLY A 55 -10.51 8.25 -10.06
C GLY A 55 -10.68 7.46 -8.77
N VAL A 56 -10.66 8.14 -7.62
CA VAL A 56 -10.95 7.55 -6.31
C VAL A 56 -12.41 7.11 -6.23
N LEU A 57 -13.36 7.91 -6.73
CA LEU A 57 -14.78 7.57 -6.76
C LEU A 57 -15.05 6.33 -7.60
N ARG A 58 -14.41 6.17 -8.77
CA ARG A 58 -14.51 4.94 -9.58
C ARG A 58 -14.01 3.73 -8.80
N LEU A 59 -12.91 3.87 -8.06
CA LEU A 59 -12.37 2.80 -7.21
C LEU A 59 -13.33 2.46 -6.06
N VAL A 60 -13.90 3.45 -5.36
CA VAL A 60 -14.93 3.24 -4.33
C VAL A 60 -16.15 2.54 -4.91
N ARG A 61 -16.67 2.99 -6.07
CA ARG A 61 -17.81 2.36 -6.74
C ARG A 61 -17.52 0.91 -7.13
N ARG A 62 -16.30 0.61 -7.61
CA ARG A 62 -15.88 -0.77 -7.88
C ARG A 62 -15.89 -1.62 -6.59
N LEU A 63 -15.38 -1.08 -5.49
CA LEU A 63 -15.41 -1.76 -4.19
C LEU A 63 -16.85 -1.94 -3.66
N PHE A 64 -17.75 -0.97 -3.87
CA PHE A 64 -19.18 -1.11 -3.55
C PHE A 64 -19.84 -2.24 -4.32
N ARG A 65 -19.49 -2.43 -5.60
CA ARG A 65 -19.98 -3.57 -6.40
C ARG A 65 -19.52 -4.90 -5.80
N TYR A 66 -18.29 -4.98 -5.31
CA TYR A 66 -17.81 -6.17 -4.61
C TYR A 66 -18.48 -6.37 -3.26
N ALA A 67 -18.75 -5.29 -2.53
CA ALA A 67 -19.38 -5.32 -1.22
C ALA A 67 -20.92 -5.46 -1.27
N ASP A 68 -21.51 -5.50 -2.47
CA ASP A 68 -22.95 -5.48 -2.70
C ASP A 68 -23.66 -4.31 -1.97
N LEU A 69 -23.04 -3.13 -2.01
CA LEU A 69 -23.56 -1.92 -1.39
C LEU A 69 -24.31 -1.05 -2.39
N GLU A 70 -25.62 -0.97 -2.22
CA GLU A 70 -26.52 -0.10 -3.00
C GLU A 70 -26.58 1.32 -2.43
N LEU A 71 -25.42 1.99 -2.39
CA LEU A 71 -25.28 3.37 -1.93
C LEU A 71 -24.73 4.28 -3.03
N GLY A 72 -25.13 5.55 -2.97
CA GLY A 72 -24.37 6.61 -3.64
C GLY A 72 -22.99 6.75 -2.99
N ALA A 73 -22.02 7.28 -3.73
CA ALA A 73 -20.69 7.56 -3.20
C ALA A 73 -20.23 8.96 -3.62
N GLU A 74 -19.62 9.67 -2.67
CA GLU A 74 -18.98 10.96 -2.87
C GLU A 74 -17.55 10.91 -2.33
N VAL A 75 -16.65 11.62 -3.00
CA VAL A 75 -15.23 11.68 -2.61
C VAL A 75 -14.78 13.13 -2.58
N GLU A 76 -14.16 13.51 -1.47
CA GLU A 76 -13.45 14.78 -1.31
C GLU A 76 -11.94 14.51 -1.22
N LEU A 77 -11.16 15.18 -2.06
CA LEU A 77 -9.70 15.17 -1.94
C LEU A 77 -9.26 16.27 -0.98
N TYR A 78 -8.29 15.97 -0.12
CA TYR A 78 -7.72 16.94 0.81
C TYR A 78 -6.19 16.89 0.81
N GLU A 79 -5.57 18.00 1.22
CA GLU A 79 -4.14 18.09 1.52
C GLU A 79 -3.95 18.43 3.00
N GLY A 80 -3.22 17.59 3.72
CA GLY A 80 -2.89 17.83 5.12
C GLY A 80 -4.02 17.46 6.08
N ARG A 81 -4.93 18.40 6.41
CA ARG A 81 -5.97 18.13 7.41
C ARG A 81 -7.21 17.51 6.74
N PRO A 82 -7.72 16.37 7.22
CA PRO A 82 -8.91 15.75 6.66
C PRO A 82 -10.18 16.60 6.89
N PRO A 83 -11.20 16.42 6.05
CA PRO A 83 -12.53 16.96 6.30
C PRO A 83 -13.12 16.39 7.59
N ALA A 84 -14.00 17.15 8.25
CA ALA A 84 -14.71 16.66 9.43
C ALA A 84 -15.80 15.66 9.02
N PRO A 85 -16.10 14.64 9.85
CA PRO A 85 -17.29 13.83 9.65
C PRO A 85 -18.55 14.72 9.67
N GLU A 86 -19.44 14.51 8.71
CA GLU A 86 -20.70 15.25 8.59
C GLU A 86 -21.87 14.26 8.49
N GLY A 87 -22.98 14.56 9.20
CA GLY A 87 -24.22 13.78 9.12
C GLY A 87 -24.57 12.95 10.38
N PRO A 88 -25.78 12.34 10.40
CA PRO A 88 -26.33 11.65 11.58
C PRO A 88 -25.67 10.30 11.91
N THR A 89 -24.84 9.73 11.03
CA THR A 89 -24.20 8.41 11.21
C THR A 89 -22.75 8.48 11.71
N ALA A 90 -22.41 9.47 12.54
CA ALA A 90 -21.05 9.67 13.05
C ALA A 90 -20.49 8.47 13.87
N LEU A 91 -21.36 7.55 14.32
CA LEU A 91 -20.97 6.36 15.09
C LEU A 91 -20.16 5.34 14.29
N GLY A 92 -20.09 5.47 12.95
CA GLY A 92 -19.24 4.64 12.09
C GLY A 92 -18.22 5.44 11.26
N ALA A 93 -18.11 6.76 11.48
CA ALA A 93 -17.10 7.56 10.78
C ALA A 93 -15.72 7.27 11.37
N THR A 94 -14.69 7.21 10.52
CA THR A 94 -13.33 6.96 10.99
C THR A 94 -12.74 8.17 11.70
N HIS A 95 -12.10 7.94 12.85
CA HIS A 95 -11.28 8.96 13.49
C HIS A 95 -9.90 9.00 12.83
N HIS A 96 -9.49 10.19 12.37
CA HIS A 96 -8.24 10.38 11.65
C HIS A 96 -7.01 9.88 12.43
N HIS A 97 -6.31 8.93 11.84
CA HIS A 97 -4.92 8.62 12.17
C HIS A 97 -4.00 9.42 11.24
N GLU A 98 -2.98 10.10 11.79
CA GLU A 98 -1.97 10.81 10.99
C GLU A 98 -1.37 9.89 9.92
N GLY A 99 -1.71 10.16 8.65
CA GLY A 99 -1.20 9.43 7.48
C GLY A 99 -2.16 8.42 6.84
N ALA A 100 -3.47 8.41 7.16
CA ALA A 100 -4.43 7.60 6.43
C ALA A 100 -4.64 8.16 4.99
N ALA A 101 -4.54 7.30 3.97
CA ALA A 101 -4.71 7.68 2.57
C ALA A 101 -6.18 7.92 2.18
N GLY A 102 -7.12 7.42 2.99
CA GLY A 102 -8.55 7.60 2.82
C GLY A 102 -9.28 7.54 4.15
N LEU A 103 -10.49 8.09 4.19
CA LEU A 103 -11.39 8.07 5.34
C LEU A 103 -12.84 7.89 4.88
N PHE A 104 -13.61 7.10 5.60
CA PHE A 104 -15.06 7.10 5.56
C PHE A 104 -15.63 8.16 6.53
N LEU A 105 -16.42 9.08 6.01
CA LEU A 105 -16.92 10.28 6.72
C LEU A 105 -18.36 10.14 7.22
N GLY A 106 -19.05 9.05 6.84
CA GLY A 106 -20.44 8.79 7.18
C GLY A 106 -21.33 8.57 5.95
N ILE A 107 -22.61 8.28 6.21
CA ILE A 107 -23.66 8.13 5.22
C ILE A 107 -24.73 9.19 5.50
N ASP A 108 -25.07 9.98 4.48
CA ASP A 108 -26.18 10.93 4.54
C ASP A 108 -27.05 10.78 3.29
N GLY A 109 -28.38 10.77 3.47
CA GLY A 109 -29.32 10.66 2.34
C GLY A 109 -29.12 9.45 1.42
N GLY A 110 -28.52 8.35 1.88
CA GLY A 110 -28.19 7.18 1.04
C GLY A 110 -26.89 7.33 0.25
N VAL A 111 -26.06 8.32 0.58
CA VAL A 111 -24.76 8.58 -0.02
C VAL A 111 -23.66 8.41 1.03
N ALA A 112 -22.72 7.51 0.76
CA ALA A 112 -21.52 7.34 1.57
C ALA A 112 -20.45 8.35 1.15
N ARG A 113 -19.92 9.09 2.12
CA ARG A 113 -18.90 10.11 1.88
C ARG A 113 -17.52 9.62 2.27
N PHE A 114 -16.55 9.88 1.42
CA PHE A 114 -15.16 9.51 1.62
C PHE A 114 -14.23 10.71 1.47
N GLY A 115 -13.15 10.74 2.25
CA GLY A 115 -12.00 11.61 2.04
C GLY A 115 -10.83 10.81 1.47
N ALA A 116 -9.97 11.43 0.66
CA ALA A 116 -8.68 10.86 0.30
C ALA A 116 -7.55 11.91 0.29
N ASP A 117 -6.40 11.54 0.86
CA ASP A 117 -5.23 12.41 0.91
C ASP A 117 -4.56 12.44 -0.47
N LEU A 118 -4.54 13.62 -1.09
CA LEU A 118 -3.96 13.81 -2.42
C LEU A 118 -2.49 13.37 -2.50
N ALA A 119 -1.73 13.56 -1.41
CA ALA A 119 -0.31 13.20 -1.36
C ALA A 119 -0.07 11.67 -1.36
N LEU A 120 -1.10 10.87 -1.05
CA LEU A 120 -1.01 9.41 -0.93
C LEU A 120 -1.62 8.67 -2.14
N LEU A 121 -2.11 9.40 -3.16
CA LEU A 121 -2.62 8.80 -4.41
C LEU A 121 -1.53 8.26 -5.34
N ASP A 122 -0.25 8.46 -5.02
CA ASP A 122 0.89 7.95 -5.78
C ASP A 122 1.12 6.44 -5.60
N ASP A 123 0.49 5.81 -4.61
CA ASP A 123 0.49 4.37 -4.37
C ASP A 123 -0.91 3.75 -4.62
N PRO A 124 -1.19 3.29 -5.87
CA PRO A 124 -2.47 2.66 -6.22
C PRO A 124 -2.82 1.45 -5.35
N ASP A 125 -1.85 0.63 -4.96
CA ASP A 125 -2.10 -0.56 -4.15
C ASP A 125 -2.39 -0.17 -2.69
N GLY A 126 -1.73 0.87 -2.19
CA GLY A 126 -1.96 1.45 -0.86
C GLY A 126 -3.33 2.11 -0.74
N ILE A 127 -3.70 2.97 -1.69
CA ILE A 127 -5.02 3.62 -1.68
C ILE A 127 -6.13 2.59 -1.87
N THR A 128 -5.95 1.57 -2.72
CA THR A 128 -6.95 0.51 -2.91
C THR A 128 -7.19 -0.26 -1.61
N ALA A 129 -6.13 -0.63 -0.89
CA ALA A 129 -6.29 -1.32 0.39
C ALA A 129 -6.92 -0.42 1.46
N THR A 130 -6.57 0.87 1.47
CA THR A 130 -7.19 1.84 2.39
C THR A 130 -8.68 1.98 2.12
N LEU A 131 -9.06 2.21 0.86
CA LEU A 131 -10.47 2.34 0.52
C LEU A 131 -11.25 1.03 0.74
N ALA A 132 -10.61 -0.14 0.60
CA ALA A 132 -11.27 -1.40 0.95
C ALA A 132 -11.62 -1.48 2.45
N HIS A 133 -10.78 -0.92 3.33
CA HIS A 133 -11.08 -0.75 4.75
C HIS A 133 -12.22 0.24 4.96
N GLU A 134 -12.16 1.41 4.32
CA GLU A 134 -13.21 2.44 4.46
C GLU A 134 -14.57 1.98 3.91
N VAL A 135 -14.58 1.16 2.85
CA VAL A 135 -15.79 0.53 2.33
C VAL A 135 -16.35 -0.50 3.32
N ALA A 136 -15.49 -1.20 4.08
CA ALA A 136 -15.95 -2.06 5.15
C ALA A 136 -16.58 -1.26 6.30
N HIS A 137 -16.07 -0.07 6.62
CA HIS A 137 -16.75 0.86 7.54
C HIS A 137 -18.12 1.28 7.00
N ALA A 138 -18.20 1.67 5.72
CA ALA A 138 -19.47 2.00 5.08
C ALA A 138 -20.46 0.82 5.12
N TYR A 139 -20.00 -0.41 4.89
CA TYR A 139 -20.81 -1.62 5.01
C TYR A 139 -21.37 -1.79 6.42
N ARG A 140 -20.50 -1.68 7.44
CA ARG A 140 -20.91 -1.83 8.84
C ARG A 140 -21.92 -0.75 9.25
N SER A 141 -21.71 0.48 8.82
CA SER A 141 -22.62 1.60 9.07
C SER A 141 -23.97 1.38 8.39
N HIS A 142 -23.97 1.00 7.10
CA HIS A 142 -25.18 0.75 6.31
C HIS A 142 -26.03 -0.39 6.89
N HIS A 143 -25.39 -1.45 7.38
CA HIS A 143 -26.07 -2.61 7.97
C HIS A 143 -26.29 -2.50 9.49
N ALA A 144 -26.07 -1.32 10.09
CA ALA A 144 -26.21 -1.07 11.53
C ALA A 144 -25.42 -2.06 12.42
N LEU A 145 -24.20 -2.40 12.00
CA LEU A 145 -23.29 -3.33 12.67
C LEU A 145 -22.25 -2.65 13.56
N CYS A 146 -22.15 -1.31 13.51
CA CYS A 146 -21.16 -0.53 14.25
C CYS A 146 -21.31 -0.69 15.77
N VAL A 147 -20.17 -0.72 16.46
CA VAL A 147 -20.11 -0.72 17.93
C VAL A 147 -19.49 0.58 18.45
N ALA A 148 -19.82 0.95 19.69
CA ALA A 148 -19.34 2.20 20.30
C ALA A 148 -17.85 2.16 20.72
N ASP A 149 -17.31 0.97 20.95
CA ASP A 149 -15.88 0.79 21.26
C ASP A 149 -15.07 0.92 19.97
N HIS A 150 -14.28 1.99 19.88
CA HIS A 150 -13.52 2.33 18.69
C HIS A 150 -12.46 1.29 18.32
N GLU A 151 -11.68 0.77 19.29
CA GLU A 151 -10.64 -0.20 18.96
C GLU A 151 -11.24 -1.51 18.47
N LEU A 152 -12.34 -1.93 19.11
CA LEU A 152 -13.10 -3.09 18.68
C LEU A 152 -13.75 -2.86 17.32
N GLU A 153 -14.32 -1.68 17.05
CA GLU A 153 -14.93 -1.36 15.76
C GLU A 153 -13.93 -1.51 14.63
N GLU A 154 -12.71 -0.99 14.79
CA GLU A 154 -11.68 -1.11 13.76
C GLU A 154 -11.20 -2.55 13.54
N GLU A 155 -11.06 -3.37 14.61
CA GLU A 155 -10.80 -4.81 14.45
C GLU A 155 -11.94 -5.52 13.71
N LEU A 156 -13.19 -5.14 13.99
CA LEU A 156 -14.37 -5.68 13.31
C LEU A 156 -14.49 -5.18 11.87
N THR A 157 -14.01 -3.98 11.57
CA THR A 157 -13.91 -3.44 10.20
C THR A 157 -12.90 -4.23 9.39
N ASP A 158 -11.71 -4.52 9.92
CA ASP A 158 -10.73 -5.40 9.25
C ASP A 158 -11.33 -6.79 8.97
N LEU A 159 -12.01 -7.36 9.96
CA LEU A 159 -12.68 -8.65 9.80
C LEU A 159 -13.77 -8.56 8.72
N THR A 160 -14.51 -7.46 8.68
CA THR A 160 -15.54 -7.19 7.67
C THR A 160 -14.92 -7.03 6.28
N ALA A 161 -13.78 -6.37 6.14
CA ALA A 161 -13.07 -6.26 4.87
C ALA A 161 -12.70 -7.65 4.32
N VAL A 162 -12.26 -8.59 5.18
CA VAL A 162 -12.03 -9.98 4.75
C VAL A 162 -13.33 -10.67 4.35
N PHE A 163 -14.40 -10.49 5.11
CA PHE A 163 -15.74 -11.02 4.80
C PHE A 163 -16.23 -10.57 3.42
N LEU A 164 -16.01 -9.30 3.05
CA LEU A 164 -16.34 -8.70 1.74
C LEU A 164 -15.39 -9.14 0.60
N GLY A 165 -14.40 -9.99 0.90
CA GLY A 165 -13.47 -10.53 -0.09
C GLY A 165 -12.17 -9.72 -0.24
N PHE A 166 -11.94 -8.67 0.54
CA PHE A 166 -10.75 -7.81 0.44
C PHE A 166 -9.53 -8.32 1.20
N GLY A 167 -9.58 -9.54 1.75
CA GLY A 167 -8.55 -10.04 2.67
C GLY A 167 -7.12 -10.08 2.12
N VAL A 168 -6.94 -10.29 0.80
CA VAL A 168 -5.59 -10.22 0.18
C VAL A 168 -5.06 -8.78 0.16
N LEU A 169 -5.93 -7.81 -0.12
CA LEU A 169 -5.59 -6.38 -0.13
C LEU A 169 -5.18 -5.93 1.30
N SER A 170 -6.02 -6.25 2.29
CA SER A 170 -5.77 -5.92 3.69
C SER A 170 -4.49 -6.57 4.23
N ALA A 171 -4.30 -7.88 4.00
CA ALA A 171 -3.13 -8.60 4.50
C ALA A 171 -1.81 -8.07 3.91
N ASN A 172 -1.80 -7.69 2.63
CA ASN A 172 -0.63 -7.10 1.99
C ASN A 172 -0.33 -5.70 2.52
N ALA A 173 -1.36 -4.89 2.77
CA ALA A 173 -1.17 -3.55 3.34
C ALA A 173 -0.60 -3.58 4.76
N ALA A 174 -1.09 -4.48 5.63
CA ALA A 174 -0.70 -4.54 7.04
C ALA A 174 0.81 -4.69 7.33
N LEU A 175 1.63 -5.22 6.40
CA LEU A 175 3.09 -5.29 6.55
C LEU A 175 3.88 -4.19 5.81
N ARG A 176 3.34 -3.58 4.75
CA ARG A 176 4.04 -2.49 4.02
C ARG A 176 4.45 -1.38 4.99
N HIS A 177 3.56 -1.08 5.93
CA HIS A 177 3.80 -0.08 6.99
C HIS A 177 4.84 -0.52 8.04
N ARG A 178 4.95 -1.83 8.35
CA ARG A 178 5.98 -2.32 9.29
C ARG A 178 7.38 -2.23 8.70
N SER A 179 7.54 -2.50 7.41
CA SER A 179 8.84 -2.39 6.74
C SER A 179 9.33 -0.96 6.60
N GLU A 180 8.43 0.01 6.40
CA GLU A 180 8.76 1.43 6.37
C GLU A 180 9.23 1.93 7.74
N GLN A 181 8.61 1.46 8.84
CA GLN A 181 9.02 1.78 10.21
C GLN A 181 10.42 1.24 10.58
N LEU A 182 10.88 0.14 9.97
CA LEU A 182 12.19 -0.45 10.25
C LEU A 182 13.35 0.26 9.53
N HIS A 183 13.08 1.19 8.62
CA HIS A 183 14.11 1.82 7.79
C HIS A 183 14.66 3.15 8.35
N ASP A 184 14.07 3.73 9.41
CA ASP A 184 14.55 4.98 10.03
C ASP A 184 15.24 4.73 11.38
N GLY A 185 16.54 4.42 11.32
CA GLY A 185 17.43 4.19 12.46
C GLY A 185 17.79 5.44 13.27
N THR A 186 16.88 6.41 13.44
CA THR A 186 17.13 7.64 14.20
C THR A 186 16.06 7.87 15.27
N PHE A 187 16.39 7.56 16.52
CA PHE A 187 15.57 7.92 17.68
C PHE A 187 15.52 9.46 17.82
N ARG A 188 14.44 10.08 17.33
CA ARG A 188 13.80 11.31 17.85
C ARG A 188 12.39 11.46 17.27
N SER A 189 11.44 10.84 17.97
CA SER A 189 10.03 11.26 18.12
C SER A 189 9.34 11.90 16.91
N ARG A 190 8.80 11.06 16.02
CA ARG A 190 7.51 11.32 15.36
C ARG A 190 6.72 10.00 15.43
N TRP A 191 5.86 9.92 16.45
CA TRP A 191 4.88 8.86 16.57
C TRP A 191 3.87 9.02 15.43
N SER A 192 4.06 8.32 14.32
CA SER A 192 3.02 8.10 13.31
C SER A 192 2.87 6.60 13.15
N VAL A 193 1.84 6.07 13.80
CA VAL A 193 1.42 4.67 13.67
C VAL A 193 0.46 4.65 12.49
N GLN A 194 0.98 4.58 11.26
CA GLN A 194 0.21 4.15 10.10
C GLN A 194 0.00 2.63 10.24
N ARG A 195 -0.99 2.20 11.03
CA ARG A 195 -1.49 0.82 10.98
C ARG A 195 -2.71 0.84 10.06
N LEU A 196 -2.54 0.41 8.81
CA LEU A 196 -3.67 0.03 7.97
C LEU A 196 -4.14 -1.34 8.47
N GLY A 197 -5.00 -1.32 9.48
CA GLY A 197 -5.55 -2.50 10.15
C GLY A 197 -5.12 -2.65 11.61
N TYR A 198 -6.12 -2.86 12.46
CA TYR A 198 -6.00 -3.21 13.87
C TYR A 198 -5.69 -4.71 14.05
N LEU A 199 -6.16 -5.56 13.13
CA LEU A 199 -5.76 -6.95 13.06
C LEU A 199 -4.34 -7.08 12.50
N SER A 200 -3.54 -7.94 13.12
CA SER A 200 -2.20 -8.25 12.64
C SER A 200 -2.24 -8.99 11.29
N PRO A 201 -1.13 -8.99 10.52
CA PRO A 201 -1.04 -9.77 9.29
C PRO A 201 -1.35 -11.27 9.47
N GLN A 202 -1.00 -11.84 10.63
CA GLN A 202 -1.32 -13.23 10.96
C GLN A 202 -2.83 -13.43 11.13
N GLU A 203 -3.51 -12.49 11.78
CA GLU A 203 -4.96 -12.55 12.03
C GLU A 203 -5.75 -12.33 10.74
N LEU A 204 -5.38 -11.35 9.91
CA LEU A 204 -5.96 -11.15 8.58
C LEU A 204 -5.81 -12.40 7.71
N CYS A 205 -4.62 -13.00 7.68
CA CYS A 205 -4.38 -14.25 6.95
C CYS A 205 -5.17 -15.43 7.54
N PHE A 206 -5.44 -15.44 8.84
CA PHE A 206 -6.23 -16.49 9.49
C PHE A 206 -7.71 -16.40 9.13
N VAL A 207 -8.31 -15.19 9.13
CA VAL A 207 -9.70 -15.00 8.67
C VAL A 207 -9.82 -15.30 7.17
N LEU A 208 -8.84 -14.89 6.35
CA LEU A 208 -8.79 -15.23 4.93
C LEU A 208 -8.69 -16.75 4.73
N ALA A 209 -7.91 -17.45 5.55
CA ALA A 209 -7.84 -18.91 5.53
C ALA A 209 -9.19 -19.54 5.87
N ALA A 210 -9.92 -19.00 6.85
CA ALA A 210 -11.26 -19.47 7.21
C ALA A 210 -12.23 -19.33 6.02
N GLN A 211 -12.21 -18.19 5.33
CA GLN A 211 -13.00 -17.98 4.12
C GLN A 211 -12.64 -18.97 3.00
N ILE A 212 -11.35 -19.15 2.71
CA ILE A 212 -10.86 -20.10 1.68
C ILE A 212 -11.23 -21.54 2.06
N HIS A 213 -11.07 -21.93 3.32
CA HIS A 213 -11.38 -23.26 3.83
C HIS A 213 -12.86 -23.58 3.71
N VAL A 214 -13.73 -22.66 4.16
CA VAL A 214 -15.19 -22.79 4.04
C VAL A 214 -15.61 -22.90 2.57
N ARG A 215 -15.08 -22.03 1.71
CA ARG A 215 -15.40 -22.02 0.27
C ARG A 215 -14.77 -23.19 -0.48
N GLY A 216 -13.69 -23.79 0.03
CA GLY A 216 -12.89 -24.78 -0.69
C GLY A 216 -12.32 -24.27 -2.02
N ALA A 217 -12.10 -22.96 -2.16
CA ALA A 217 -11.69 -22.31 -3.40
C ALA A 217 -10.87 -21.05 -3.12
N GLY A 218 -10.06 -20.61 -4.10
CA GLY A 218 -9.30 -19.35 -4.05
C GLY A 218 -7.90 -19.43 -3.42
N ARG A 219 -7.50 -20.58 -2.87
CA ARG A 219 -6.19 -20.81 -2.23
C ARG A 219 -5.00 -20.38 -3.09
N GLU A 220 -4.88 -20.96 -4.30
CA GLU A 220 -3.71 -20.71 -5.15
C GLU A 220 -3.66 -19.27 -5.65
N ALA A 221 -4.82 -18.70 -6.01
CA ALA A 221 -4.92 -17.33 -6.48
C ALA A 221 -4.56 -16.32 -5.38
N ALA A 222 -5.01 -16.54 -4.15
CA ALA A 222 -4.63 -15.71 -3.01
C ALA A 222 -3.12 -15.82 -2.71
N LEU A 223 -2.58 -17.03 -2.65
CA LEU A 223 -1.15 -17.26 -2.38
C LEU A 223 -0.23 -16.62 -3.43
N ALA A 224 -0.66 -16.56 -4.70
CA ALA A 224 0.10 -15.92 -5.77
C ALA A 224 0.19 -14.39 -5.63
N CYS A 225 -0.77 -13.77 -4.93
CA CYS A 225 -0.84 -12.32 -4.75
C CYS A 225 -0.33 -11.86 -3.38
N LEU A 226 -0.12 -12.76 -2.42
CA LEU A 226 0.34 -12.40 -1.07
C LEU A 226 1.86 -12.25 -1.01
N GLY A 227 2.32 -11.28 -0.20
CA GLY A 227 3.72 -11.17 0.18
C GLY A 227 4.25 -12.43 0.88
N THR A 228 5.56 -12.68 0.83
CA THR A 228 6.18 -13.93 1.32
C THR A 228 5.77 -14.31 2.74
N ASN A 229 5.72 -13.33 3.65
CA ASN A 229 5.33 -13.56 5.05
C ASN A 229 3.85 -13.91 5.16
N GLN A 230 2.97 -13.15 4.52
CA GLN A 230 1.53 -13.39 4.49
C GLN A 230 1.20 -14.73 3.86
N ALA A 231 1.85 -15.09 2.76
CA ALA A 231 1.68 -16.41 2.14
C ALA A 231 2.09 -17.54 3.10
N SER A 232 3.09 -17.31 3.97
CA SER A 232 3.46 -18.27 5.01
C SER A 232 2.39 -18.38 6.10
N TYR A 233 1.86 -17.25 6.58
CA TYR A 233 0.75 -17.21 7.56
C TYR A 233 -0.51 -17.89 7.02
N LEU A 234 -0.91 -17.58 5.78
CA LEU A 234 -2.07 -18.20 5.13
C LEU A 234 -1.90 -19.72 5.01
N ARG A 235 -0.72 -20.21 4.59
CA ARG A 235 -0.46 -21.67 4.51
C ARG A 235 -0.57 -22.35 5.87
N ALA A 236 -0.04 -21.73 6.93
CA ALA A 236 -0.12 -22.27 8.28
C ALA A 236 -1.58 -22.32 8.77
N ALA A 237 -2.32 -21.22 8.59
CA ALA A 237 -3.73 -21.15 8.95
C ALA A 237 -4.59 -22.18 8.21
N LEU A 238 -4.39 -22.35 6.90
CA LEU A 238 -5.11 -23.36 6.11
C LEU A 238 -4.84 -24.78 6.63
N ARG A 239 -3.57 -25.16 6.85
CA ARG A 239 -3.24 -26.49 7.38
C ARG A 239 -3.85 -26.74 8.76
N TRP A 240 -3.88 -25.71 9.60
CA TRP A 240 -4.48 -25.79 10.93
C TRP A 240 -6.00 -25.98 10.83
N LEU A 241 -6.68 -25.19 10.00
CA LEU A 241 -8.13 -25.29 9.80
C LEU A 241 -8.56 -26.64 9.18
N GLU A 242 -7.80 -27.13 8.18
CA GLU A 242 -8.02 -28.44 7.56
C GLU A 242 -7.95 -29.58 8.58
N ARG A 243 -7.03 -29.48 9.56
CA ARG A 243 -6.80 -30.50 10.58
C ARG A 243 -7.74 -30.39 11.77
N GLU A 244 -7.85 -29.20 12.35
CA GLU A 244 -8.53 -28.98 13.64
C GLU A 244 -10.00 -28.61 13.48
N ARG A 245 -10.39 -28.02 12.35
CA ARG A 245 -11.74 -27.47 12.11
C ARG A 245 -12.31 -27.90 10.75
N PRO A 246 -12.35 -29.20 10.42
CA PRO A 246 -12.86 -29.68 9.13
C PRO A 246 -14.35 -29.33 8.91
N ALA A 247 -15.13 -29.15 9.98
CA ALA A 247 -16.55 -28.81 9.95
C ALA A 247 -16.83 -27.29 10.11
N LEU A 248 -15.83 -26.42 9.91
CA LEU A 248 -15.92 -24.98 10.21
C LEU A 248 -17.17 -24.30 9.62
N ALA A 249 -17.58 -24.67 8.39
CA ALA A 249 -18.78 -24.09 7.77
C ALA A 249 -20.03 -24.26 8.65
N SER A 250 -20.24 -25.46 9.20
CA SER A 250 -21.38 -25.73 10.08
C SER A 250 -21.23 -25.03 11.43
N GLU A 251 -20.01 -24.93 11.95
CA GLU A 251 -19.72 -24.26 13.23
C GLU A 251 -19.95 -22.74 13.15
N LEU A 252 -19.73 -22.14 11.97
CA LEU A 252 -20.06 -20.75 11.68
C LEU A 252 -21.57 -20.55 11.43
N GLY A 253 -22.37 -21.61 11.39
CA GLY A 253 -23.82 -21.55 11.19
C GLY A 253 -24.26 -21.49 9.73
N LEU A 254 -23.39 -21.83 8.77
CA LEU A 254 -23.76 -21.85 7.35
C LEU A 254 -24.63 -23.06 7.01
N PRO A 255 -25.58 -22.93 6.07
CA PRO A 255 -26.37 -24.06 5.63
C PRO A 255 -25.51 -25.05 4.82
N PRO A 256 -26.01 -26.28 4.57
CA PRO A 256 -25.28 -27.28 3.79
C PRO A 256 -24.85 -26.75 2.42
N ARG A 257 -23.62 -27.05 2.01
CA ARG A 257 -23.01 -26.53 0.76
C ARG A 257 -23.83 -26.78 -0.51
N ALA A 258 -24.64 -27.85 -0.53
CA ALA A 258 -25.56 -28.14 -1.64
C ALA A 258 -26.66 -27.08 -1.83
N SER A 259 -26.90 -26.22 -0.84
CA SER A 259 -27.88 -25.14 -0.88
C SER A 259 -27.27 -23.77 -1.23
N TRP A 260 -25.95 -23.69 -1.40
CA TRP A 260 -25.30 -22.42 -1.66
C TRP A 260 -25.59 -21.93 -3.09
N PRO A 261 -25.74 -20.61 -3.29
CA PRO A 261 -25.80 -20.05 -4.64
C PRO A 261 -24.50 -20.33 -5.41
N PRO A 262 -24.53 -20.25 -6.74
CA PRO A 262 -23.30 -20.23 -7.51
C PRO A 262 -22.45 -18.99 -7.14
N PRO A 263 -21.10 -19.09 -7.14
CA PRO A 263 -20.25 -17.94 -6.90
C PRO A 263 -20.47 -16.82 -7.92
N ASP A 264 -20.30 -15.58 -7.47
CA ASP A 264 -20.45 -14.42 -8.35
C ASP A 264 -19.37 -14.38 -9.41
N SER A 265 -19.79 -14.03 -10.63
CA SER A 265 -18.87 -13.89 -11.74
C SER A 265 -18.10 -12.59 -11.62
N VAL A 266 -16.77 -12.67 -11.53
CA VAL A 266 -15.88 -11.49 -11.61
C VAL A 266 -16.24 -10.66 -12.84
N ALA A 267 -16.46 -11.28 -14.00
CA ALA A 267 -16.84 -10.57 -15.23
C ALA A 267 -18.18 -9.82 -15.13
N THR A 268 -19.10 -10.25 -14.27
CA THR A 268 -20.35 -9.52 -14.00
C THR A 268 -20.10 -8.34 -13.07
N LEU A 269 -19.32 -8.58 -12.00
CA LEU A 269 -18.95 -7.57 -11.02
C LEU A 269 -18.01 -6.51 -11.58
N THR A 270 -17.28 -6.81 -12.67
CA THR A 270 -16.32 -5.94 -13.35
C THR A 270 -16.83 -5.36 -14.66
N ARG A 271 -18.13 -5.46 -14.94
CA ARG A 271 -18.73 -4.67 -16.03
C ARG A 271 -18.45 -3.17 -15.83
N ALA A 272 -18.45 -2.44 -16.94
CA ALA A 272 -18.32 -0.99 -16.94
C ALA A 272 -19.30 -0.40 -15.92
N LEU A 273 -18.81 0.55 -15.12
CA LEU A 273 -19.65 1.29 -14.20
C LEU A 273 -20.55 2.22 -15.03
N ASP A 274 -21.78 2.47 -14.57
CA ASP A 274 -22.65 3.43 -15.23
C ASP A 274 -22.04 4.82 -15.02
N ASP A 275 -21.41 5.36 -16.06
CA ASP A 275 -20.75 6.67 -16.08
C ASP A 275 -21.81 7.79 -16.13
N THR A 276 -22.65 7.90 -15.09
CA THR A 276 -23.59 9.03 -14.93
C THR A 276 -22.89 10.34 -14.55
N HIS A 277 -21.57 10.34 -14.43
CA HIS A 277 -20.74 11.50 -14.11
C HIS A 277 -19.80 11.93 -15.24
N ASP A 278 -19.96 11.38 -16.46
CA ASP A 278 -19.26 11.93 -17.64
C ASP A 278 -19.72 13.37 -17.98
N GLU A 279 -20.87 13.82 -17.45
CA GLU A 279 -21.34 15.20 -17.64
C GLU A 279 -20.72 16.22 -16.67
N LEU A 280 -20.06 15.77 -15.58
CA LEU A 280 -19.41 16.66 -14.62
C LEU A 280 -17.90 16.82 -14.87
N GLU A 281 -17.32 16.06 -15.79
CA GLU A 281 -15.97 16.29 -16.32
C GLU A 281 -16.02 16.84 -17.76
N ARG A 282 -16.67 18.01 -17.96
CA ARG A 282 -16.03 19.07 -18.77
C ARG A 282 -15.01 19.81 -17.89
N ASP A 283 -14.26 19.07 -17.11
CA ASP A 283 -13.02 19.54 -16.53
C ASP A 283 -11.99 19.44 -17.66
N GLU A 284 -11.44 20.61 -17.97
CA GLU A 284 -10.27 20.77 -18.80
C GLU A 284 -9.25 19.67 -18.43
N PRO A 285 -8.77 18.85 -19.39
CA PRO A 285 -7.94 17.72 -19.06
C PRO A 285 -6.67 18.22 -18.37
N LEU A 286 -6.58 17.99 -17.06
CA LEU A 286 -5.30 17.97 -16.37
C LEU A 286 -4.49 16.88 -17.06
N ALA A 287 -3.49 17.35 -17.81
CA ALA A 287 -2.67 16.56 -18.69
C ALA A 287 -2.17 15.30 -17.98
N PRO A 288 -2.07 14.17 -18.70
CA PRO A 288 -1.51 12.95 -18.13
C PRO A 288 -0.13 13.26 -17.55
N THR A 289 0.02 13.13 -16.23
CA THR A 289 1.33 13.05 -15.57
C THR A 289 1.98 11.70 -15.88
N SER A 290 2.21 11.44 -17.16
CA SER A 290 3.56 11.03 -17.52
C SER A 290 4.46 12.19 -17.06
N PRO A 291 5.70 11.99 -16.58
CA PRO A 291 6.62 13.10 -16.55
C PRO A 291 6.75 13.56 -18.00
N GLU A 292 5.99 14.59 -18.39
CA GLU A 292 6.37 15.42 -19.50
C GLU A 292 7.81 15.77 -19.17
N LYS A 293 8.72 15.30 -20.02
CA LYS A 293 10.11 15.69 -19.92
C LYS A 293 10.07 17.21 -19.85
N VAL A 294 10.35 17.78 -18.68
CA VAL A 294 10.52 19.22 -18.54
C VAL A 294 11.56 19.59 -19.58
N SER A 295 11.13 20.21 -20.67
CA SER A 295 12.03 20.58 -21.74
C SER A 295 12.70 21.86 -21.31
N ASN A 296 13.88 21.71 -20.74
CA ASN A 296 14.82 22.79 -20.52
C ASN A 296 15.66 23.05 -21.77
N ALA A 297 15.25 22.59 -22.96
CA ALA A 297 15.97 22.84 -24.21
C ALA A 297 16.30 24.35 -24.35
N GLY A 298 17.59 24.65 -24.46
CA GLY A 298 18.11 26.04 -24.54
C GLY A 298 18.28 26.76 -23.20
N ARG A 299 17.80 26.22 -22.08
CA ARG A 299 18.01 26.77 -20.72
C ARG A 299 19.24 26.15 -20.05
N ALA A 300 19.90 26.93 -19.19
CA ALA A 300 21.07 26.48 -18.44
C ALA A 300 20.69 25.52 -17.31
N VAL A 301 21.35 24.36 -17.26
CA VAL A 301 21.30 23.39 -16.16
C VAL A 301 22.72 23.08 -15.67
N PHE A 302 22.86 22.48 -14.50
CA PHE A 302 24.16 22.23 -13.87
C PHE A 302 24.34 20.77 -13.46
N ARG A 303 25.60 20.35 -13.35
CA ARG A 303 25.96 19.04 -12.78
C ARG A 303 26.03 19.14 -11.26
N VAL A 304 25.23 18.36 -10.56
CA VAL A 304 25.26 18.27 -9.10
C VAL A 304 26.10 17.06 -8.68
N TRP A 305 27.15 17.31 -7.89
CA TRP A 305 28.14 16.28 -7.52
C TRP A 305 28.00 15.73 -6.10
N ARG A 306 27.19 16.35 -5.23
CA ARG A 306 27.11 15.99 -3.80
C ARG A 306 26.05 14.92 -3.54
N ARG A 307 26.37 13.99 -2.64
CA ARG A 307 25.52 12.87 -2.20
C ARG A 307 24.44 13.34 -1.22
N SER A 308 23.26 12.71 -1.29
CA SER A 308 22.33 12.69 -0.15
C SER A 308 22.96 11.92 1.02
N ARG A 309 22.53 12.15 2.27
CA ARG A 309 23.01 11.36 3.44
C ARG A 309 22.69 9.87 3.27
N ALA A 310 21.59 9.53 2.59
CA ALA A 310 21.20 8.17 2.24
C ALA A 310 22.22 7.49 1.31
N ASP A 311 22.71 8.20 0.28
CA ASP A 311 23.74 7.67 -0.63
C ASP A 311 25.10 7.44 0.06
N GLN A 312 25.36 8.12 1.18
CA GLN A 312 26.57 7.89 1.98
C GLN A 312 26.45 6.60 2.82
N ALA A 313 25.27 6.30 3.36
CA ALA A 313 25.01 5.10 4.15
C ALA A 313 25.09 3.82 3.30
N VAL A 314 24.50 3.83 2.09
CA VAL A 314 24.48 2.68 1.17
C VAL A 314 25.89 2.23 0.73
N LEU A 315 26.86 3.15 0.66
CA LEU A 315 28.25 2.83 0.31
C LEU A 315 29.15 2.45 1.50
N ALA A 316 28.69 2.66 2.73
CA ALA A 316 29.37 2.19 3.95
C ALA A 316 28.98 0.74 4.28
N LEU A 317 27.79 0.31 3.84
CA LEU A 317 27.25 -1.02 4.10
C LEU A 317 28.15 -2.18 3.60
N PRO A 318 28.75 -2.15 2.39
CA PRO A 318 29.60 -3.25 1.93
C PRO A 318 30.89 -3.38 2.76
N VAL A 319 31.42 -2.27 3.28
CA VAL A 319 32.61 -2.27 4.14
C VAL A 319 32.27 -2.82 5.52
N ALA A 320 31.11 -2.44 6.08
CA ALA A 320 30.62 -2.96 7.34
C ALA A 320 30.31 -4.47 7.27
N VAL A 321 29.65 -4.91 6.19
CA VAL A 321 29.34 -6.34 5.96
C VAL A 321 30.62 -7.14 5.75
N ALA A 322 31.59 -6.64 4.97
CA ALA A 322 32.88 -7.29 4.80
C ALA A 322 33.66 -7.42 6.11
N GLY A 323 33.63 -6.38 6.96
CA GLY A 323 34.23 -6.41 8.29
C GLY A 323 33.57 -7.45 9.20
N LEU A 324 32.24 -7.53 9.18
CA LEU A 324 31.49 -8.52 9.95
C LEU A 324 31.80 -9.96 9.50
N LEU A 325 31.81 -10.20 8.19
CA LEU A 325 32.15 -11.51 7.62
C LEU A 325 33.61 -11.91 7.90
N ALA A 326 34.52 -10.94 7.92
CA ALA A 326 35.91 -11.17 8.33
C ALA A 326 36.03 -11.59 9.81
N CYS A 327 35.28 -10.95 10.71
CA CYS A 327 35.24 -11.33 12.13
C CYS A 327 34.65 -12.73 12.35
N VAL A 328 33.55 -13.05 11.66
CA VAL A 328 32.91 -14.37 11.75
C VAL A 328 33.79 -15.47 11.15
N GLY A 329 34.41 -15.21 9.99
CA GLY A 329 35.34 -16.15 9.35
C GLY A 329 36.58 -16.42 10.19
N ALA A 330 37.17 -15.37 10.79
CA ALA A 330 38.32 -15.50 11.70
C ALA A 330 37.98 -16.30 12.97
N ALA A 331 36.74 -16.18 13.48
CA ALA A 331 36.28 -16.90 14.66
C ALA A 331 35.97 -18.39 14.40
N MET A 332 35.59 -18.76 13.17
CA MET A 332 35.12 -20.13 12.88
C MET A 332 36.12 -21.00 12.10
N ILE A 333 37.04 -20.41 11.33
CA ILE A 333 37.83 -21.18 10.35
C ILE A 333 39.34 -21.09 10.64
N HIS A 334 39.77 -20.24 11.59
CA HIS A 334 41.18 -19.98 11.96
C HIS A 334 42.10 -19.60 10.77
N ASP A 335 41.54 -19.23 9.62
CA ASP A 335 42.30 -18.89 8.43
C ASP A 335 42.25 -17.39 8.15
N ALA A 336 43.34 -16.71 8.51
CA ALA A 336 43.43 -15.25 8.48
C ALA A 336 43.35 -14.66 7.05
N TRP A 337 43.56 -15.46 6.00
CA TRP A 337 43.56 -14.97 4.62
C TRP A 337 42.16 -14.60 4.12
N ILE A 338 41.10 -15.26 4.62
CA ILE A 338 39.71 -14.96 4.26
C ILE A 338 39.32 -13.54 4.72
N ALA A 339 39.77 -13.13 5.91
CA ALA A 339 39.55 -11.79 6.44
C ALA A 339 40.22 -10.72 5.57
N VAL A 340 41.45 -10.97 5.11
CA VAL A 340 42.18 -10.06 4.23
C VAL A 340 41.48 -9.89 2.89
N VAL A 341 41.02 -11.00 2.28
CA VAL A 341 40.29 -10.96 1.00
C VAL A 341 38.95 -10.24 1.15
N ALA A 342 38.20 -10.49 2.23
CA ALA A 342 36.93 -9.82 2.49
C ALA A 342 37.10 -8.29 2.62
N VAL A 343 38.08 -7.85 3.42
CA VAL A 343 38.38 -6.42 3.60
C VAL A 343 38.85 -5.79 2.29
N ALA A 344 39.75 -6.43 1.55
CA ALA A 344 40.22 -5.94 0.26
C ALA A 344 39.08 -5.82 -0.76
N THR A 345 38.16 -6.80 -0.79
CA THR A 345 36.99 -6.79 -1.67
C THR A 345 36.01 -5.68 -1.29
N GLY A 346 35.71 -5.51 0.01
CA GLY A 346 34.87 -4.42 0.49
C GLY A 346 35.45 -3.04 0.18
N LEU A 347 36.77 -2.88 0.32
CA LEU A 347 37.48 -1.66 -0.04
C LEU A 347 37.47 -1.41 -1.55
N ALA A 348 37.69 -2.45 -2.37
CA ALA A 348 37.62 -2.36 -3.82
C ALA A 348 36.21 -1.98 -4.31
N ILE A 349 35.16 -2.57 -3.74
CA ILE A 349 33.75 -2.22 -4.03
C ILE A 349 33.46 -0.78 -3.61
N HIS A 350 33.94 -0.34 -2.45
CA HIS A 350 33.80 1.05 -2.01
C HIS A 350 34.51 2.04 -2.95
N LEU A 351 35.73 1.69 -3.40
CA LEU A 351 36.52 2.51 -4.34
C LEU A 351 35.96 2.48 -5.77
N LEU A 352 35.35 1.39 -6.23
CA LEU A 352 34.65 1.33 -7.52
C LEU A 352 33.31 2.06 -7.47
N GLY A 353 32.55 1.94 -6.38
CA GLY A 353 31.32 2.70 -6.13
C GLY A 353 31.55 4.20 -5.95
N ARG A 354 32.80 4.64 -5.82
CA ARG A 354 33.22 6.04 -5.92
C ARG A 354 33.33 6.56 -7.35
N ARG A 355 33.14 5.74 -8.40
CA ARG A 355 33.05 6.24 -9.80
C ARG A 355 31.74 7.01 -10.00
N ARG A 356 31.85 8.32 -9.77
CA ARG A 356 30.78 9.32 -9.69
C ARG A 356 30.08 9.51 -11.03
N ARG A 357 28.75 9.57 -11.02
CA ARG A 357 27.96 10.13 -12.13
C ARG A 357 27.20 11.36 -11.60
N PRO A 358 27.49 12.56 -12.12
CA PRO A 358 26.75 13.76 -11.73
C PRO A 358 25.28 13.64 -12.15
N ARG A 359 24.37 14.30 -11.44
CA ARG A 359 22.96 14.41 -11.84
C ARG A 359 22.64 15.81 -12.35
N CYS A 360 21.59 15.92 -13.14
CA CYS A 360 21.03 17.21 -13.55
C CYS A 360 20.48 17.97 -12.33
N SER A 361 20.72 19.27 -12.28
CA SER A 361 20.24 20.17 -11.21
C SER A 361 18.73 20.43 -11.24
N GLU A 362 18.01 20.02 -12.29
CA GLU A 362 16.56 20.21 -12.37
C GLU A 362 15.84 19.18 -11.48
N PRO A 363 15.08 19.61 -10.45
CA PRO A 363 14.42 18.72 -9.49
C PRO A 363 13.53 17.67 -10.15
N GLU A 364 12.85 18.04 -11.24
CA GLU A 364 11.94 17.15 -11.99
C GLU A 364 12.68 16.25 -13.00
N CYS A 365 13.95 16.54 -13.32
CA CYS A 365 14.72 15.74 -14.28
C CYS A 365 15.63 14.71 -13.60
N GLN A 366 16.51 15.17 -12.71
CA GLN A 366 17.58 14.40 -12.04
C GLN A 366 18.38 13.40 -12.90
N ALA A 367 18.38 13.54 -14.23
CA ALA A 367 19.00 12.59 -15.14
C ALA A 367 20.50 12.46 -14.87
N LEU A 368 21.04 11.23 -15.03
CA LEU A 368 22.46 10.98 -14.89
C LEU A 368 23.22 11.60 -16.06
N LEU A 369 24.18 12.46 -15.73
CA LEU A 369 25.02 13.17 -16.68
C LEU A 369 26.39 12.48 -16.77
N THR A 370 27.00 12.55 -17.95
CA THR A 370 28.43 12.23 -18.11
C THR A 370 29.26 13.50 -17.99
N ARG A 371 30.55 13.38 -17.68
CA ARG A 371 31.47 14.53 -17.61
C ARG A 371 31.58 15.29 -18.94
N ALA A 372 31.39 14.60 -20.06
CA ALA A 372 31.51 15.15 -21.41
C ALA A 372 30.18 15.66 -21.99
N ALA A 373 29.04 15.43 -21.32
CA ALA A 373 27.75 15.85 -21.84
C ALA A 373 27.66 17.38 -21.87
N ALA A 374 27.43 17.97 -23.04
CA ALA A 374 27.14 19.40 -23.19
C ALA A 374 25.64 19.71 -22.98
N THR A 375 24.78 18.71 -23.15
CA THR A 375 23.33 18.79 -22.98
C THR A 375 22.82 17.66 -22.08
N CYS A 376 21.78 17.92 -21.30
CA CYS A 376 21.15 16.92 -20.45
C CYS A 376 20.27 15.98 -21.31
N PRO A 377 20.45 14.65 -21.23
CA PRO A 377 19.66 13.71 -22.02
C PRO A 377 18.20 13.57 -21.52
N GLY A 378 17.91 14.01 -20.29
CA GLY A 378 16.55 13.97 -19.73
C GLY A 378 15.72 15.19 -20.14
N CYS A 379 16.19 16.38 -19.79
CA CYS A 379 15.46 17.65 -19.98
C CYS A 379 15.92 18.48 -21.18
N GLY A 380 16.99 18.09 -21.89
CA GLY A 380 17.50 18.86 -23.04
C GLY A 380 18.26 20.15 -22.69
N GLY A 381 18.39 20.49 -21.41
CA GLY A 381 19.09 21.72 -20.97
C GLY A 381 20.58 21.73 -21.28
N THR A 382 21.12 22.91 -21.55
CA THR A 382 22.55 23.14 -21.80
C THR A 382 23.29 23.11 -20.47
N ILE A 383 24.29 22.23 -20.35
CA ILE A 383 25.04 22.08 -19.11
C ILE A 383 26.05 23.21 -19.00
N ALA A 384 25.73 24.20 -18.17
CA ALA A 384 26.48 25.44 -18.06
C ALA A 384 27.60 25.42 -16.99
N GLY A 385 27.63 24.38 -16.14
CA GLY A 385 28.68 24.23 -15.14
C GLY A 385 28.38 23.16 -14.11
N ASP A 386 29.21 23.13 -13.08
CA ASP A 386 29.15 22.18 -11.98
C ASP A 386 28.84 22.92 -10.67
N ILE A 387 27.89 22.39 -9.89
CA ILE A 387 27.50 22.92 -8.58
C ILE A 387 27.53 21.82 -7.52
N GLU A 388 27.68 22.20 -6.25
CA GLU A 388 27.72 21.21 -5.17
C GLU A 388 26.33 20.74 -4.78
N ARG A 389 25.35 21.64 -4.67
CA ARG A 389 23.98 21.32 -4.24
C ARG A 389 22.95 21.84 -5.23
N ALA A 390 21.85 21.11 -5.41
CA ALA A 390 20.77 21.51 -6.32
C ALA A 390 20.18 22.89 -5.96
N GLU A 391 20.14 23.24 -4.67
CA GLU A 391 19.70 24.55 -4.16
C GLU A 391 20.55 25.72 -4.69
N GLN A 392 21.81 25.49 -5.08
CA GLN A 392 22.70 26.52 -5.63
C GLN A 392 22.36 26.86 -7.09
N ARG A 393 21.38 26.18 -7.71
CA ARG A 393 21.01 26.36 -9.12
C ARG A 393 20.64 27.81 -9.43
N LEU A 394 19.83 28.46 -8.59
CA LEU A 394 19.36 29.83 -8.85
C LEU A 394 20.52 30.83 -8.82
N ALA A 395 21.37 30.76 -7.79
CA ALA A 395 22.56 31.60 -7.68
C ALA A 395 23.56 31.36 -8.83
N ALA A 396 23.74 30.11 -9.26
CA ALA A 396 24.61 29.78 -10.39
C ALA A 396 24.05 30.28 -11.73
N ALA A 397 22.72 30.25 -11.92
CA ALA A 397 22.06 30.78 -13.10
C ALA A 397 22.13 32.32 -13.16
N GLU A 398 21.95 33.00 -12.02
CA GLU A 398 22.12 34.45 -11.90
C GLU A 398 23.57 34.87 -12.20
N GLY A 399 24.55 34.12 -11.69
CA GLY A 399 25.96 34.37 -11.99
C GLY A 399 26.33 34.19 -13.46
N LEU A 400 25.60 33.37 -14.22
CA LEU A 400 25.77 33.26 -15.68
C LEU A 400 25.18 34.46 -16.41
N ARG A 401 23.97 34.90 -16.04
CA ARG A 401 23.30 36.08 -16.66
C ARG A 401 24.15 37.34 -16.51
N LEU A 402 24.69 37.56 -15.31
CA LEU A 402 25.58 38.70 -15.03
C LEU A 402 26.90 38.66 -15.84
N ARG A 403 27.34 37.48 -16.29
CA ARG A 403 28.55 37.32 -17.12
C ARG A 403 28.27 37.40 -18.61
N SER A 404 27.05 37.09 -19.04
CA SER A 404 26.62 37.18 -20.45
C SER A 404 26.17 38.59 -20.85
N GLY A 405 25.99 39.50 -19.89
CA GLY A 405 25.59 40.89 -20.16
C GLY A 405 24.11 41.06 -20.48
N GLU A 406 23.27 40.09 -20.07
CA GLU A 406 21.81 40.15 -20.11
C GLU A 406 21.22 40.60 -18.76
#